data_AF-A0A1S3R8D9-F1
#
_entry.id   AF-A0A1S3R8D9-F1
#
_cell.length_a   1.000
_cell.length_b   1.000
_cell.length_c   1.000
_cell.angle_alpha   90.00
_cell.angle_beta   90.00
_cell.angle_gamma   90.00
#
_symmetry.space_group_name_H-M   'P 1'
#
loop_
_entity.id
_entity.type
_entity.pdbx_description
1 polymer ?
#
loop_
_entity_poly.entity_id
_entity_poly.type
_entity_poly.pdbx_seq_one_letter_code
_entity_poly.pdbx_strand_id
1 'polypeptide(L)' 'MKTLAILVLCAQIFIYVFFSSPFHLSPLPLILWKLPNTFIPSLREVCELNYWCENMMDTAGIIAAYTEFYGPIPY' A
#
# COMPACT_ATOMS: atom_id res chain seq x y z
N MET A 1 -6.90 25.09 31.54
CA MET A 1 -7.23 25.43 30.13
C MET A 1 -6.15 24.99 29.13
N LYS A 2 -4.85 25.18 29.41
CA LYS A 2 -3.74 24.81 28.49
C LYS A 2 -3.62 23.29 28.22
N THR A 3 -3.86 22.46 29.23
CA THR A 3 -3.74 20.98 29.13
C THR A 3 -4.76 20.35 28.18
N LEU A 4 -5.99 20.88 28.13
CA LEU A 4 -7.04 20.40 27.23
C LEU A 4 -6.71 20.71 25.76
N ALA A 5 -6.13 21.88 25.46
CA ALA A 5 -5.73 22.24 24.12
C ALA A 5 -4.62 21.33 23.57
N ILE A 6 -3.67 20.94 24.41
CA ILE A 6 -2.58 20.02 24.04
C ILE A 6 -3.13 18.65 23.69
N LEU A 7 -4.09 18.12 24.47
CA LEU A 7 -4.70 16.81 24.19
C LEU A 7 -5.49 16.79 22.87
N VAL A 8 -6.20 17.88 22.56
CA VAL A 8 -6.97 18.00 21.31
C VAL A 8 -6.05 18.09 20.09
N LEU A 9 -4.99 18.88 20.18
CA LEU A 9 -3.99 18.99 19.10
C LEU A 9 -3.24 17.67 18.88
N CYS A 10 -2.85 16.98 19.96
CA CYS A 10 -2.23 15.66 19.85
C CYS A 10 -3.18 14.64 19.19
N ALA A 11 -4.47 14.65 19.53
CA ALA A 11 -5.45 13.77 18.91
C ALA A 11 -5.63 14.07 17.40
N GLN A 12 -5.68 15.35 17.02
CA GLN A 12 -5.78 15.75 15.61
C GLN A 12 -4.53 15.38 14.81
N ILE A 13 -3.33 15.59 15.37
CA ILE A 13 -2.07 15.18 14.73
C ILE A 13 -2.02 13.66 14.58
N PHE A 14 -2.42 12.92 15.61
CA PHE A 14 -2.47 11.45 15.55
C PHE A 14 -3.44 10.97 14.47
N ILE A 15 -4.65 11.52 14.42
CA ILE A 15 -5.63 11.21 13.37
C ILE A 15 -5.07 11.56 11.99
N TYR A 16 -4.50 12.75 11.82
CA TYR A 16 -3.95 13.17 10.53
C TYR A 16 -2.79 12.28 10.10
N VAL A 17 -1.87 11.93 11.00
CA VAL A 17 -0.78 11.00 10.71
C VAL A 17 -1.33 9.61 10.39
N PHE A 18 -2.30 9.09 11.13
CA PHE A 18 -2.85 7.74 10.94
C PHE A 18 -3.70 7.61 9.67
N PHE A 19 -4.43 8.66 9.29
CA PHE A 19 -5.23 8.69 8.05
C PHE A 19 -4.42 9.08 6.81
N SER A 20 -3.36 9.88 6.97
CA SER A 20 -2.48 10.26 5.86
C SER A 20 -1.35 9.26 5.66
N SER A 21 -1.08 8.39 6.64
CA SER A 21 -0.11 7.32 6.49
C SER A 21 -0.78 6.12 5.84
N PRO A 22 -0.25 5.64 4.70
CA PRO A 22 -0.84 4.54 3.94
C PRO A 22 -0.59 3.16 4.56
N PHE A 23 -0.25 3.12 5.85
CA PHE A 23 0.13 1.90 6.55
C PHE A 23 -1.05 1.01 6.90
N HIS A 24 -2.27 1.37 6.52
CA HIS A 24 -3.40 0.45 6.62
C HIS A 24 -3.40 -0.58 5.49
N LEU A 25 -2.77 -1.70 5.83
CA LEU A 25 -3.36 -3.03 5.65
C LEU A 25 -3.44 -3.53 4.20
N SER A 26 -2.30 -3.59 3.51
CA SER A 26 -2.13 -4.64 2.52
C SER A 26 -1.60 -5.91 3.22
N PRO A 27 -2.34 -7.04 3.21
CA PRO A 27 -1.86 -8.32 3.72
C PRO A 27 -0.86 -8.96 2.72
N LEU A 28 0.02 -8.15 2.12
CA LEU A 28 1.04 -8.54 1.15
C LEU A 28 1.87 -9.76 1.57
N PRO A 29 2.27 -9.96 2.85
CA PRO A 29 3.01 -11.16 3.17
C PRO A 29 2.14 -12.41 3.09
N LEU A 30 0.81 -12.34 3.29
CA LEU A 30 -0.01 -13.55 3.48
C LEU A 30 -0.47 -14.27 2.21
N ILE A 31 -0.65 -13.54 1.11
CA ILE A 31 -1.11 -14.12 -0.16
C ILE A 31 0.09 -14.68 -0.95
N LEU A 32 1.25 -14.03 -0.85
CA LEU A 32 2.47 -14.40 -1.58
C LEU A 32 3.06 -15.75 -1.13
N TRP A 33 2.91 -16.15 0.14
CA TRP A 33 3.39 -17.46 0.61
C TRP A 33 2.43 -18.63 0.36
N LYS A 34 1.18 -18.36 -0.04
CA LYS A 34 0.15 -19.41 -0.15
C LYS A 34 0.17 -20.14 -1.50
N LEU A 35 0.80 -19.58 -2.52
CA LEU A 35 0.82 -20.14 -3.87
C LEU A 35 2.16 -20.85 -4.12
N PRO A 36 2.19 -22.20 -4.17
CA PRO A 36 3.37 -22.92 -4.62
C PRO A 36 3.67 -22.49 -6.07
N ASN A 37 4.95 -22.54 -6.44
CA ASN A 37 5.68 -22.06 -7.62
C ASN A 37 5.07 -22.26 -9.05
N THR A 38 3.77 -22.44 -9.21
CA THR A 38 3.06 -22.65 -10.48
C THR A 38 2.00 -21.58 -10.80
N PHE A 39 1.81 -20.59 -9.94
CA PHE A 39 0.96 -19.44 -10.22
C PHE A 39 1.77 -18.17 -9.94
N ILE A 40 2.41 -17.61 -10.96
CA ILE A 40 2.82 -16.21 -10.91
C ILE A 40 1.48 -15.45 -10.93
N PRO A 41 1.02 -14.86 -9.81
CA PRO A 41 -0.16 -14.01 -9.87
C PRO A 41 0.07 -12.96 -10.94
N SER A 42 -0.98 -12.66 -11.70
CA SER A 42 -0.83 -11.66 -12.76
C SER A 42 -0.28 -10.36 -12.14
N LEU A 43 0.53 -9.61 -12.88
CA LEU A 43 1.11 -8.33 -12.39
C LEU A 43 0.02 -7.45 -11.76
N ARG A 44 -1.18 -7.49 -12.35
CA ARG A 44 -2.39 -6.81 -11.88
C ARG A 44 -2.85 -7.28 -10.50
N GLU A 45 -2.96 -8.57 -10.25
CA GLU A 45 -3.32 -9.11 -8.93
C GLU A 45 -2.32 -8.69 -7.85
N VAL A 46 -1.03 -8.64 -8.17
CA VAL A 46 -0.01 -8.16 -7.20
C VAL A 46 -0.20 -6.66 -6.91
N CYS A 47 -0.51 -5.89 -7.95
CA CYS A 47 -0.66 -4.44 -7.87
C CYS A 47 -1.96 -4.02 -7.15
N GLU A 48 -3.06 -4.75 -7.33
CA GLU A 48 -4.33 -4.52 -6.61
C GLU A 48 -4.20 -4.76 -5.09
N LEU A 49 -3.23 -5.56 -4.66
CA LEU A 49 -2.93 -5.74 -3.23
C LEU A 49 -2.15 -4.58 -2.63
N ASN A 50 -1.71 -3.61 -3.42
CA ASN A 50 -0.98 -2.44 -2.97
C ASN A 50 -1.68 -1.17 -3.48
N TYR A 51 -2.35 -0.46 -2.58
CA TYR A 51 -3.07 0.77 -2.87
C TYR A 51 -2.28 1.77 -3.74
N TRP A 52 -0.98 1.92 -3.47
CA TRP A 52 -0.15 2.83 -4.26
C TRP A 52 0.12 2.31 -5.67
N CYS A 53 0.32 1.01 -5.81
CA CYS A 53 0.46 0.37 -7.11
C CYS A 53 -0.86 0.45 -7.88
N GLU A 54 -1.99 0.10 -7.26
CA GLU A 54 -3.33 0.20 -7.86
C GLU A 54 -3.62 1.62 -8.38
N ASN A 55 -3.39 2.63 -7.55
CA ASN A 55 -3.65 4.03 -7.93
C ASN A 55 -2.68 4.53 -9.02
N MET A 56 -1.45 3.99 -9.06
CA MET A 56 -0.48 4.27 -10.12
C MET A 56 -0.77 3.47 -11.40
N MET A 57 -1.37 2.28 -11.30
CA MET A 57 -1.72 1.44 -12.44
C MET A 57 -2.71 2.15 -13.37
N ASP A 58 -3.69 2.86 -12.81
CA ASP A 58 -4.69 3.60 -13.60
C ASP A 58 -4.11 4.81 -14.33
N THR A 59 -2.97 5.34 -13.89
CA THR A 59 -2.35 6.56 -14.42
C THR A 59 -1.11 6.30 -15.27
N ALA A 60 -0.23 5.41 -14.81
CA ALA A 60 1.05 5.07 -15.45
C ALA A 60 1.05 3.69 -16.14
N GLY A 61 0.00 2.88 -15.93
CA GLY A 61 -0.11 1.52 -16.45
C GLY A 61 0.53 0.47 -15.54
N ILE A 62 0.12 -0.79 -15.74
CA ILE A 62 0.48 -1.90 -14.85
C ILE A 62 1.99 -2.20 -14.79
N ILE A 63 2.70 -2.10 -15.91
CA ILE A 63 4.15 -2.40 -15.96
C ILE A 63 4.93 -1.33 -15.20
N ALA A 64 4.58 -0.05 -15.37
CA ALA A 64 5.26 1.06 -14.71
C ALA A 64 4.97 1.04 -13.20
N ALA A 65 3.72 0.86 -12.81
CA ALA A 65 3.32 0.73 -11.41
C ALA A 65 4.01 -0.46 -10.74
N TYR A 66 3.98 -1.64 -11.38
CA TYR A 66 4.66 -2.81 -10.83
C TYR A 66 6.16 -2.60 -10.69
N THR A 67 6.82 -2.02 -11.70
CA THR A 67 8.27 -1.80 -11.67
C THR A 67 8.69 -0.81 -10.58
N GLU A 68 7.88 0.22 -10.32
CA GLU A 68 8.13 1.21 -9.27
C GLU A 68 8.08 0.58 -7.87
N PHE A 69 7.11 -0.29 -7.60
CA PHE A 69 6.88 -0.85 -6.25
C PHE A 69 7.52 -2.21 -6.01
N TYR A 70 7.72 -3.03 -7.05
CA TYR A 70 8.18 -4.41 -6.95
C TYR A 70 9.47 -4.69 -7.74
N GLY A 71 9.93 -3.73 -8.56
CA GLY A 71 11.13 -3.88 -9.37
C GLY A 71 10.90 -4.58 -10.71
N PRO A 72 11.97 -4.90 -11.46
CA PRO A 72 11.88 -5.41 -12.82
C PRO A 72 11.13 -6.74 -12.89
N ILE A 73 10.27 -6.88 -13.90
CA ILE A 73 9.45 -8.06 -14.13
C ILE A 73 10.35 -9.26 -14.45
N PRO A 74 10.28 -10.37 -13.69
CA PRO A 74 10.93 -11.61 -14.08
C PRO A 74 10.19 -12.23 -15.28
N TYR A 75 10.89 -12.41 -16.39
CA TYR A 75 10.38 -13.08 -17.61
C TYR A 75 10.37 -14.60 -17.48
#